data_AF-A0A1V6K0X5-F1
#
_entry.id   AF-A0A1V6K0X5-F1
#
_cell.length_a   1.000
_cell.length_b   1.000
_cell.length_c   1.000
_cell.angle_alpha   90.00
_cell.angle_beta   90.00
_cell.angle_gamma   90.00
#
_symmetry.space_group_name_H-M   'P 1'
#
loop_
_entity.id
_entity.type
_entity.pdbx_description
1 polymer ?
#
loop_
_entity_poly.entity_id
_entity_poly.type
_entity_poly.pdbx_seq_one_letter_code
_entity_poly.pdbx_strand_id
1 'polypeptide(L)'
;MNVFPREPGKTAEIMETRAREEIPEGVTVIDEWVDSRGTQVFPVIETDDPVALMKLGFPWSGLGYREMHPVMESKEALTIPGG
;
A
#
# COMPACT_ATOMS: atom_id res chain seq x y z
N MET A 1 -7.75 -4.06 -0.56
CA MET A 1 -7.77 -4.37 0.88
C MET A 1 -6.59 -5.28 1.14
N ASN A 2 -5.53 -4.79 1.79
CA ASN A 2 -4.24 -5.51 1.87
C ASN A 2 -4.27 -6.63 2.92
N VAL A 3 -3.97 -7.87 2.52
CA VAL A 3 -3.74 -8.97 3.46
C VAL A 3 -2.23 -9.15 3.61
N PHE A 4 -1.66 -8.72 4.74
CA PHE A 4 -0.22 -8.82 5.05
C PHE A 4 0.05 -9.87 6.14
N PRO A 5 0.11 -11.18 5.85
CA PRO A 5 0.70 -12.11 6.80
C PRO A 5 2.21 -11.86 6.78
N ARG A 6 2.75 -11.20 7.82
CA ARG A 6 4.20 -11.05 7.99
C ARG A 6 4.85 -12.42 8.02
N GLU A 7 5.96 -12.62 7.31
CA GLU A 7 6.70 -13.87 7.40
C GLU A 7 7.25 -14.07 8.83
N PRO A 8 6.97 -15.21 9.48
CA PRO A 8 7.54 -15.51 10.79
C PRO A 8 9.08 -15.48 10.72
N GLY A 9 9.71 -14.64 11.55
CA GLY A 9 11.17 -14.50 11.60
C GLY A 9 11.75 -13.24 10.96
N LYS A 10 10.98 -12.46 10.20
CA LYS A 10 11.45 -11.22 9.53
C LYS A 10 11.05 -9.92 10.23
N THR A 11 10.67 -9.99 11.51
CA THR A 11 10.16 -8.81 12.24
C THR A 11 11.15 -7.65 12.27
N ALA A 12 12.44 -7.91 12.46
CA ALA A 12 13.46 -6.86 12.48
C ALA A 12 13.62 -6.17 11.12
N GLU A 13 13.70 -6.94 10.04
CA GLU A 13 13.77 -6.43 8.65
C GLU A 13 12.54 -5.59 8.30
N ILE A 14 11.35 -6.04 8.70
CA ILE A 14 10.09 -5.30 8.50
C ILE A 14 10.13 -3.94 9.21
N MET A 15 10.61 -3.88 10.45
CA MET A 15 10.70 -2.62 11.20
C MET A 15 11.75 -1.68 10.62
N GLU A 16 12.89 -2.22 10.16
CA GLU A 16 13.93 -1.43 9.51
C GLU A 16 13.48 -0.87 8.17
N THR A 17 12.85 -1.70 7.31
CA THR A 17 12.27 -1.24 6.05
C THR A 17 11.24 -0.15 6.29
N ARG A 18 10.40 -0.31 7.32
CA ARG A 18 9.41 0.71 7.69
C ARG A 18 10.05 2.03 8.11
N ALA A 19 11.13 1.98 8.90
CA ALA A 19 11.83 3.18 9.37
C ALA A 19 12.56 3.93 8.24
N ARG A 20 12.91 3.22 7.16
CA ARG A 20 13.59 3.76 5.97
C ARG A 20 12.61 4.03 4.81
N GLU A 21 11.31 3.85 5.03
CA GLU A 21 10.31 4.02 3.97
C GLU A 21 10.25 5.49 3.55
N GLU A 22 10.54 5.74 2.28
CA GLU A 22 10.41 7.04 1.64
C GLU A 22 9.24 6.99 0.66
N ILE A 23 8.38 8.01 0.71
CA ILE A 23 7.29 8.16 -0.24
C ILE A 23 7.88 8.71 -1.54
N PRO A 24 7.80 7.95 -2.66
CA PRO A 24 8.32 8.41 -3.95
C PRO A 24 7.61 9.69 -4.41
N GLU A 25 8.30 10.53 -5.19
CA GLU A 25 7.64 11.65 -5.89
C GLU A 25 6.46 11.15 -6.73
N GLY A 26 5.37 11.93 -6.75
CA GLY A 26 4.13 11.58 -7.44
C GLY A 26 3.17 10.70 -6.62
N VAL A 27 3.55 10.29 -5.40
CA VAL A 27 2.69 9.52 -4.48
C VAL A 27 2.24 10.39 -3.32
N THR A 28 0.95 10.38 -3.03
CA THR A 28 0.38 10.94 -1.79
C THR A 28 -0.23 9.83 -0.97
N VAL A 29 0.17 9.69 0.30
CA VAL A 29 -0.52 8.82 1.26
C VAL A 29 -1.65 9.64 1.89
N ILE A 30 -2.90 9.31 1.55
CA ILE A 30 -4.09 10.00 2.05
C ILE A 30 -4.35 9.63 3.51
N ASP A 31 -4.29 8.33 3.80
CA ASP A 31 -4.48 7.77 5.14
C ASP A 31 -3.79 6.41 5.23
N GLU A 32 -3.63 5.93 6.45
CA GLU A 32 -3.08 4.61 6.71
C GLU A 32 -3.68 4.01 7.99
N TRP A 33 -4.11 2.76 7.89
CA TRP A 33 -4.54 1.99 9.05
C TRP A 33 -3.65 0.78 9.28
N VAL A 34 -3.59 0.38 10.54
CA VAL A 34 -2.93 -0.85 10.96
C VAL A 34 -3.98 -1.72 11.68
N ASP A 35 -3.97 -3.02 11.45
CA ASP A 35 -4.84 -3.91 12.21
C ASP A 35 -4.52 -3.88 13.71
N SER A 36 -5.46 -4.30 14.56
CA SER A 36 -5.29 -4.25 16.01
C SER A 36 -4.14 -5.12 16.54
N ARG A 37 -3.59 -6.02 15.71
CA ARG A 37 -2.46 -6.89 16.04
C ARG A 37 -1.13 -6.33 15.55
N GLY A 38 -1.11 -5.23 14.80
CA GLY A 38 0.12 -4.64 14.25
C GLY A 38 0.74 -5.47 13.13
N THR A 39 0.01 -6.42 12.55
CA THR A 39 0.51 -7.35 11.54
C THR A 39 0.28 -6.84 10.12
N GLN A 40 -0.79 -6.07 9.89
CA GLN A 40 -1.23 -5.64 8.56
C GLN A 40 -1.33 -4.12 8.46
N VAL A 41 -0.95 -3.57 7.30
CA VAL A 41 -1.02 -2.14 7.01
C VAL A 41 -1.88 -1.92 5.77
N PHE A 42 -2.74 -0.90 5.84
CA PHE A 42 -3.75 -0.56 4.84
C PHE A 42 -3.58 0.91 4.44
N PRO A 43 -2.61 1.24 3.58
CA PRO A 43 -2.45 2.60 3.09
C PRO A 43 -3.48 2.91 2.01
N VAL A 44 -4.05 4.12 2.05
CA VAL A 44 -4.79 4.73 0.96
C VAL A 44 -3.86 5.69 0.26
N ILE A 45 -3.65 5.45 -1.03
CA ILE A 45 -2.64 6.13 -1.82
C ILE A 45 -3.32 6.76 -3.03
N GLU A 46 -2.97 8.01 -3.29
CA GLU A 46 -3.31 8.74 -4.51
C GLU A 46 -2.05 8.91 -5.36
N THR A 47 -2.13 8.50 -6.62
CA THR A 47 -1.05 8.65 -7.60
C THR A 47 -1.62 8.48 -9.00
N ASP A 48 -1.18 9.35 -9.91
CA ASP A 48 -1.41 9.20 -11.36
C ASP A 48 -0.20 8.54 -12.07
N ASP A 49 0.90 8.30 -11.33
CA ASP A 49 2.10 7.67 -11.84
C ASP A 49 2.15 6.17 -11.45
N PRO A 50 1.91 5.25 -12.40
CA PRO A 50 1.99 3.81 -12.15
C PRO A 50 3.41 3.34 -11.81
N VAL A 51 4.45 4.05 -12.25
CA VAL A 51 5.85 3.75 -11.91
C VAL A 51 6.13 4.11 -10.45
N ALA A 52 5.60 5.23 -9.98
CA ALA A 52 5.72 5.62 -8.58
C ALA A 52 5.05 4.62 -7.63
N LEU A 53 3.89 4.07 -8.03
CA LEU A 53 3.22 2.99 -7.29
C LEU A 53 4.08 1.72 -7.18
N MET A 54 4.77 1.33 -8.26
CA MET A 54 5.70 0.19 -8.23
C MET A 54 6.90 0.45 -7.31
N LYS A 55 7.47 1.66 -7.33
CA LYS A 55 8.59 2.04 -6.46
C LYS A 55 8.22 1.98 -4.98
N LEU A 56 7.00 2.37 -4.63
CA LEU A 56 6.47 2.24 -3.26
C LEU A 56 6.39 0.77 -2.80
N GLY A 57 6.24 -0.17 -3.73
CA GLY A 57 6.21 -1.61 -3.45
C GLY A 57 7.56 -2.30 -3.35
N PHE A 58 8.56 -1.76 -4.02
CA PHE A 58 9.83 -2.44 -4.19
C PHE A 58 10.56 -2.77 -2.86
N PRO A 59 10.68 -1.85 -1.88
CA PRO A 59 11.37 -2.12 -0.61
C PRO A 59 10.76 -3.26 0.21
N TRP A 60 9.49 -3.56 -0.04
CA TRP A 60 8.73 -4.56 0.69
C TRP A 60 8.75 -5.96 0.03
N SER A 61 9.39 -6.07 -1.14
CA SER A 61 9.49 -7.33 -1.88
C SER A 61 10.24 -8.38 -1.07
N GLY A 62 9.61 -9.54 -0.86
CA GLY A 62 10.19 -10.65 -0.10
C GLY A 62 10.09 -10.53 1.42
N LEU A 63 9.46 -9.48 1.95
CA LEU A 63 9.15 -9.32 3.38
C LEU A 63 7.69 -9.66 3.73
N GLY A 64 6.84 -9.77 2.72
CA GLY A 64 5.44 -10.15 2.85
C GLY A 64 4.70 -10.16 1.52
N TYR A 65 3.38 -10.23 1.59
CA TYR A 65 2.49 -10.18 0.45
C TYR A 65 1.79 -8.81 0.36
N ARG A 66 1.70 -8.24 -0.85
CA ARG A 66 1.04 -6.97 -1.11
C ARG A 66 -0.03 -7.15 -2.17
N GLU A 67 -1.21 -6.62 -1.90
CA GLU A 67 -2.35 -6.59 -2.82
C GLU A 67 -2.80 -5.13 -3.03
N MET A 68 -2.86 -4.70 -4.29
CA MET A 68 -3.26 -3.34 -4.65
C MET A 68 -4.52 -3.40 -5.49
N HIS A 69 -5.54 -2.63 -5.10
CA HIS A 69 -6.77 -2.48 -5.87
C HIS A 69 -6.88 -1.01 -6.26
N PRO A 70 -6.79 -0.70 -7.56
CA PRO A 70 -7.16 0.62 -8.03
C PRO A 70 -8.60 0.91 -7.65
N VAL A 71 -8.83 2.09 -7.09
CA VAL A 71 -10.16 2.59 -6.75
C VAL A 71 -10.31 3.98 -7.33
N MET A 72 -11.55 4.45 -7.42
CA MET A 72 -11.89 5.80 -7.84
C MET A 72 -12.98 6.34 -6.92
N GLU A 73 -13.26 7.64 -7.01
CA GLU A 73 -14.37 8.20 -6.25
C GLU A 73 -15.70 7.58 -6.67
N SER A 74 -16.56 7.24 -5.71
CA SER A 74 -17.87 6.62 -6.02
C SER A 74 -18.74 7.49 -6.94
N LYS A 75 -18.61 8.82 -6.85
CA LYS A 75 -19.33 9.76 -7.72
C LYS A 75 -18.91 9.63 -9.19
N GLU A 76 -17.65 9.31 -9.45
CA GLU A 76 -17.10 9.16 -10.80
C GLU A 76 -17.49 7.80 -11.39
N ALA A 77 -17.54 6.75 -10.55
CA ALA A 77 -18.00 5.43 -10.97
C ALA A 77 -19.43 5.48 -11.56
N LEU A 78 -20.31 6.33 -11.02
CA LEU A 78 -21.68 6.53 -11.53
C LEU A 78 -21.73 7.15 -12.94
N THR A 79 -20.62 7.71 -13.43
CA THR A 79 -20.54 8.28 -14.79
C THR A 79 -20.06 7.26 -15.83
N ILE A 80 -19.60 6.09 -15.39
CA ILE A 80 -19.14 5.01 -16.28
C ILE A 80 -20.37 4.25 -16.82
N PRO A 81 -20.54 4.13 -18.15
CA PRO A 81 -21.68 3.40 -18.71
C PRO A 81 -21.67 1.93 -18.29
N GLY A 82 -22.70 1.51 -17.54
CA GLY A 82 -22.92 0.11 -17.15
C GLY A 82 -22.60 -0.26 -15.70
N GLY A 83 -22.32 0.72 -14.83
CA GLY A 83 -22.28 0.56 -13.36
C GLY A 83 -23.64 0.52 -12.70
#